data_AF-A0A4Q3TEG1-F1
#
_entry.id   AF-A0A4Q3TEG1-F1
#
_cell.length_a   1.000
_cell.length_b   1.000
_cell.length_c   1.000
_cell.angle_alpha   90.00
_cell.angle_beta   90.00
_cell.angle_gamma   90.00
#
_symmetry.space_group_name_H-M   'P 1'
#
loop_
_entity.id
_entity.type
_entity.pdbx_description
1 polymer ?
#
loop_
_entity_poly.entity_id
_entity_poly.type
_entity_poly.pdbx_seq_one_letter_code
_entity_poly.pdbx_strand_id
1 'polypeptide(L)' 'MAAKTPVGVGWRHPHYGALLETQPALDFIEVHSENFFGDGGAAIATLQRARKTWPVSLHGVGLGLGSA' A
#
# COMPACT_ATOMS: atom_id res chain seq x y z
N MET A 1 -3.04 22.19 19.81
CA MET A 1 -3.86 20.97 19.61
C MET A 1 -2.90 19.80 19.43
N ALA A 2 -3.17 18.63 20.01
CA ALA A 2 -2.34 17.45 19.80
C ALA A 2 -2.41 17.01 18.33
N ALA A 3 -1.28 16.64 17.74
CA ALA A 3 -1.25 16.11 16.37
C ALA A 3 -2.03 14.79 16.31
N LYS A 4 -2.89 14.64 15.29
CA LYS A 4 -3.63 13.39 15.03
C LYS A 4 -2.63 12.30 14.64
N THR A 5 -2.71 11.14 15.30
CA THR A 5 -1.97 9.94 14.87
C THR A 5 -2.55 9.42 13.55
N PRO A 6 -1.74 9.28 12.48
CA PRO A 6 -2.23 8.74 11.22
C PRO A 6 -2.60 7.27 11.37
N VAL A 7 -3.72 6.87 10.75
CA VAL A 7 -4.23 5.50 10.74
C VAL A 7 -4.25 4.98 9.31
N GLY A 8 -3.63 3.82 9.10
CA GLY A 8 -3.56 3.17 7.80
C GLY A 8 -3.84 1.67 7.88
N VAL A 9 -3.91 1.03 6.71
CA VAL A 9 -4.16 -0.41 6.59
C VAL A 9 -3.17 -1.07 5.64
N GLY A 10 -2.80 -2.31 5.94
CA GLY A 10 -2.07 -3.17 5.01
C GLY A 10 -2.98 -3.61 3.86
N TRP A 11 -2.63 -3.24 2.63
CA TRP A 11 -3.44 -3.51 1.45
C TRP A 11 -2.95 -4.77 0.72
N ARG A 12 -3.80 -5.81 0.72
CA ARG A 12 -3.50 -7.14 0.18
C ARG A 12 -4.40 -7.46 -1.01
N HIS A 13 -3.92 -8.32 -1.91
CA HIS A 13 -4.56 -8.63 -3.19
C HIS A 13 -6.07 -8.94 -3.11
N PRO A 14 -6.58 -9.75 -2.14
CA PRO A 14 -8.02 -10.01 -2.02
C PRO A 14 -8.88 -8.77 -1.74
N HIS A 15 -8.28 -7.68 -1.25
CA HIS A 15 -8.96 -6.45 -0.85
C HIS A 15 -8.72 -5.29 -1.82
N TYR A 16 -8.15 -5.55 -3.00
CA TYR A 16 -7.88 -4.49 -3.99
C TYR A 16 -9.17 -3.82 -4.48
N GLY A 17 -10.13 -4.61 -4.94
CA GLY A 17 -11.43 -4.10 -5.39
C GLY A 17 -12.19 -3.40 -4.27
N ALA A 18 -12.37 -4.07 -3.14
CA ALA A 18 -13.15 -3.56 -2.01
C ALA A 18 -12.65 -2.20 -1.50
N LEU A 19 -11.33 -2.01 -1.40
CA LEU A 19 -10.76 -0.74 -0.94
C LEU A 19 -10.99 0.40 -1.96
N LEU A 20 -10.83 0.11 -3.26
CA LEU A 20 -11.07 1.08 -4.34
C LEU A 20 -12.56 1.43 -4.52
N GLU A 21 -13.46 0.52 -4.19
CA GLU A 21 -14.91 0.72 -4.26
C GLU A 21 -15.42 1.50 -3.05
N THR A 22 -15.05 1.09 -1.85
CA THR A 22 -15.60 1.64 -0.60
C THR A 22 -14.91 2.94 -0.15
N GLN A 23 -13.66 3.16 -0.59
CA GLN A 23 -12.84 4.33 -0.29
C GLN A 23 -12.95 4.83 1.17
N PRO A 24 -12.60 3.99 2.17
CA PRO A 24 -12.70 4.37 3.57
C PRO A 24 -11.77 5.54 3.90
N ALA A 25 -12.10 6.27 4.97
CA ALA A 25 -11.30 7.39 5.47
C ALA A 25 -10.01 6.89 6.15
N LEU A 26 -9.01 6.58 5.35
CA LEU A 26 -7.66 6.17 5.75
C LEU A 26 -6.67 7.32 5.50
N ASP A 27 -5.68 7.44 6.37
CA ASP A 27 -4.60 8.42 6.19
C ASP A 27 -3.52 7.88 5.22
N PHE A 28 -3.35 6.56 5.12
CA PHE A 28 -2.46 5.90 4.16
C PHE A 28 -2.81 4.43 3.94
N ILE A 29 -2.25 3.84 2.88
CA ILE A 29 -2.22 2.39 2.65
C ILE A 29 -0.78 1.89 2.68
N GLU A 30 -0.57 0.67 3.19
CA GLU A 30 0.74 0.02 3.20
C GLU A 30 0.75 -1.19 2.26
N VAL A 31 1.83 -1.36 1.51
CA VAL A 31 2.03 -2.52 0.64
C VAL A 31 3.43 -3.11 0.77
N HIS A 32 3.59 -4.37 0.38
CA HIS A 32 4.93 -4.93 0.17
C HIS A 32 5.45 -4.56 -1.19
N SER A 33 6.63 -3.96 -1.25
CA SER A 33 7.26 -3.51 -2.49
C SER A 33 7.46 -4.67 -3.48
N GLU A 34 7.80 -5.84 -2.97
CA GLU A 34 8.11 -7.06 -3.72
C GLU A 34 6.93 -7.54 -4.57
N ASN A 35 5.70 -7.25 -4.17
CA ASN A 35 4.51 -7.59 -4.95
C ASN A 35 4.37 -6.76 -6.24
N PHE A 36 5.25 -5.77 -6.46
CA PHE A 36 5.18 -4.79 -7.53
C PHE A 36 6.49 -4.62 -8.32
N PHE A 37 7.47 -5.52 -8.18
CA PHE A 37 8.75 -5.40 -8.90
C PHE A 37 8.69 -5.74 -10.40
N GLY A 38 7.54 -6.16 -10.93
CA GLY A 38 7.39 -6.40 -12.37
C GLY A 38 7.34 -5.09 -13.19
N ASP A 39 7.62 -5.20 -14.50
CA ASP A 39 7.66 -4.08 -15.46
C ASP A 39 6.30 -3.37 -15.71
N GLY A 40 5.28 -3.64 -14.89
CA GLY A 40 3.96 -3.04 -15.00
C GLY A 40 2.81 -4.02 -14.75
N GLY A 41 1.79 -3.93 -15.60
CA GLY A 41 0.61 -4.80 -15.55
C GLY A 41 -0.45 -4.37 -14.53
N ALA A 42 -1.43 -5.26 -14.33
CA ALA A 42 -2.62 -4.97 -13.54
C ALA A 42 -2.31 -4.59 -12.09
N ALA A 43 -1.29 -5.20 -11.48
CA ALA A 43 -0.88 -4.89 -10.11
C ALA A 43 -0.36 -3.45 -9.99
N ILE A 44 0.61 -3.06 -10.84
CA ILE A 44 1.13 -1.68 -10.86
C ILE A 44 0.02 -0.67 -11.21
N ALA A 45 -0.83 -0.96 -12.19
CA ALA A 45 -1.94 -0.08 -12.55
C ALA A 45 -2.91 0.14 -11.38
N THR A 46 -3.19 -0.93 -10.63
CA THR A 46 -4.04 -0.89 -9.43
C THR A 46 -3.39 -0.07 -8.32
N LEU A 47 -2.09 -0.23 -8.08
CA LEU A 47 -1.34 0.58 -7.11
C LEU A 47 -1.31 2.06 -7.50
N GLN A 48 -1.07 2.37 -8.77
CA GLN A 48 -1.08 3.74 -9.27
C GLN A 48 -2.46 4.38 -9.14
N ARG A 49 -3.54 3.61 -9.33
CA ARG A 49 -4.90 4.09 -9.09
C ARG A 49 -5.12 4.41 -7.61
N ALA A 50 -4.76 3.52 -6.70
CA ALA A 50 -4.92 3.74 -5.26
C ALA A 50 -4.07 4.92 -4.74
N ARG A 51 -2.84 5.09 -5.27
CA ARG A 51 -1.95 6.20 -4.92
C ARG A 51 -2.54 7.59 -5.20
N LYS A 52 -3.50 7.70 -6.11
CA LYS A 52 -4.21 8.97 -6.37
C LYS A 52 -5.11 9.39 -5.20
N THR A 53 -5.55 8.44 -4.38
CA THR A 53 -6.45 8.68 -3.25
C THR A 53 -5.70 8.65 -1.92
N TRP A 54 -4.78 7.69 -1.73
CA TRP A 54 -4.05 7.53 -0.48
C TRP A 54 -2.53 7.59 -0.69
N PRO A 55 -1.79 8.27 0.20
CA PRO A 55 -0.36 8.05 0.32
C PRO A 55 -0.04 6.57 0.51
N VAL A 56 1.08 6.12 -0.07
CA VAL A 56 1.52 4.71 -0.02
C VAL A 56 2.75 4.59 0.87
N SER A 57 2.65 3.76 1.90
CA SER A 57 3.79 3.24 2.67
C SER A 57 4.32 1.97 2.01
N LEU A 58 5.63 1.89 1.83
CA LEU A 58 6.31 0.73 1.25
C LEU A 58 7.03 -0.04 2.35
N HIS A 59 6.60 -1.28 2.57
CA HIS A 59 7.16 -2.18 3.57
C HIS A 59 7.92 -3.32 2.88
N GLY A 60 9.25 -3.25 2.86
CA GLY A 60 10.10 -4.30 2.30
C GLY A 60 10.23 -5.49 3.25
N VAL A 61 10.07 -6.71 2.74
CA VAL A 61 10.17 -7.97 3.50
C VAL A 61 11.37 -8.83 3.07
N GLY A 62 12.02 -8.51 1.95
CA GLY A 62 13.12 -9.29 1.38
C GLY A 62 14.54 -8.75 1.58
N LEU A 63 14.73 -7.68 2.37
CA LEU A 63 16.01 -6.95 2.44
C LEU A 63 17.13 -7.64 3.22
N GLY A 64 16.82 -8.63 4.06
CA GLY A 64 17.85 -9.38 4.79
C GLY A 64 18.74 -8.53 5.73
N LEU A 65 18.24 -7.43 6.30
CA LEU A 65 19.05 -6.47 7.09
C LEU A 65 19.79 -7.08 8.30
N GLY A 66 19.39 -8.27 8.75
CA GLY A 66 20.03 -9.01 9.84
C GLY A 66 20.89 -10.20 9.40
N SER A 67 21.20 -10.37 8.11
CA SER A 67 22.05 -11.47 7.66
C SER A 67 23.53 -11.16 7.92
N ALA A 68 24.21 -12.08 8.61
CA ALA A 68 25.66 -12.09 8.86
C ALA A 68 26.32 -13.26 8.13
#